data_AF-S0JGK8-F1
#
_entry.id   AF-S0JGK8-F1
#
_cell.length_a   1.000
_cell.length_b   1.000
_cell.length_c   1.000
_cell.angle_alpha   90.00
_cell.angle_beta   90.00
_cell.angle_gamma   90.00
#
_symmetry.space_group_name_H-M   'P 1'
#
loop_
_entity.id
_entity.type
_entity.pdbx_description
1 polymer ?
#
loop_
_entity_poly.entity_id
_entity_poly.type
_entity_poly.pdbx_seq_one_letter_code
_entity_poly.pdbx_strand_id
1 'polypeptide(L)'
;MAAEKKDIIKPFRLTQQEADRLKKQAQESGMKESEYIRLLLSQKPNDYPEIRILLKELINEVNAIGNNINQITRNYNSKLYRTEDRELLSAYMKKLNMTVRAAADKIGSM
;
A
#
# COMPACT_ATOMS: atom_id res chain seq x y z
N MET A 1 -9.62 -0.86 -23.29
CA MET A 1 -9.87 -2.27 -23.70
C MET A 1 -11.28 -2.61 -23.22
N ALA A 2 -12.18 -3.00 -24.12
CA ALA A 2 -13.52 -3.40 -23.71
C ALA A 2 -13.42 -4.60 -22.76
N ALA A 3 -14.10 -4.56 -21.62
CA ALA A 3 -14.14 -5.68 -20.69
C ALA A 3 -14.75 -6.89 -21.41
N GLU A 4 -14.01 -8.01 -21.47
CA GLU A 4 -14.51 -9.25 -22.07
C GLU A 4 -15.84 -9.65 -21.42
N LYS A 5 -16.79 -10.07 -22.26
CA LYS A 5 -18.13 -10.46 -21.82
C LYS A 5 -18.03 -11.81 -21.10
N LYS A 6 -18.58 -11.91 -19.89
CA LYS A 6 -18.57 -13.13 -19.06
C LYS A 6 -19.80 -13.98 -19.38
N ASP A 7 -19.73 -14.79 -20.43
CA ASP A 7 -20.84 -15.60 -20.97
C ASP A 7 -20.73 -17.11 -20.68
N ILE A 8 -19.55 -17.61 -20.31
CA ILE A 8 -19.34 -19.01 -19.94
C ILE A 8 -19.84 -19.29 -18.52
N ILE A 9 -20.75 -20.26 -18.39
CA ILE A 9 -21.24 -20.78 -17.10
C ILE A 9 -20.48 -22.05 -16.72
N LYS A 10 -20.01 -22.12 -15.46
CA LYS A 10 -19.38 -23.30 -14.88
C LYS A 10 -20.16 -23.76 -13.64
N PRO A 11 -20.94 -24.85 -13.71
CA PRO A 11 -21.63 -25.39 -12.54
C PRO A 11 -20.67 -26.26 -11.71
N PHE A 12 -20.65 -26.02 -10.39
CA PHE A 12 -19.88 -26.81 -9.43
C PHE A 12 -20.82 -27.30 -8.31
N ARG A 13 -20.51 -28.45 -7.72
CA ARG A 13 -21.19 -28.95 -6.53
C ARG A 13 -20.38 -28.57 -5.30
N LEU A 14 -21.07 -28.07 -4.27
CA LEU A 14 -20.49 -27.72 -2.99
C LEU A 14 -21.19 -28.50 -1.89
N THR A 15 -20.45 -28.82 -0.84
CA THR A 15 -21.05 -29.22 0.45
C THR A 15 -21.72 -28.01 1.12
N GLN A 16 -22.60 -28.27 2.08
CA GLN A 16 -23.27 -27.20 2.83
C GLN A 16 -22.27 -26.27 3.52
N GLN A 17 -21.23 -26.84 4.15
CA GLN A 17 -20.18 -26.07 4.82
C GLN A 17 -19.41 -25.16 3.85
N GLU A 18 -19.10 -25.64 2.65
CA GLU A 18 -18.42 -24.84 1.63
C GLU A 18 -19.31 -23.70 1.11
N ALA A 19 -20.60 -23.95 0.91
CA ALA A 19 -21.57 -22.93 0.51
C ALA A 19 -21.71 -21.82 1.58
N ASP A 20 -21.83 -22.20 2.85
CA ASP A 20 -21.93 -21.25 3.96
C ASP A 20 -20.65 -20.42 4.12
N ARG A 21 -19.48 -21.06 3.96
CA ARG A 21 -18.19 -20.36 3.97
C ARG A 21 -18.08 -19.37 2.81
N LEU A 22 -18.43 -19.76 1.60
CA LEU A 22 -18.42 -18.90 0.42
C LEU A 22 -19.31 -17.67 0.62
N LYS A 23 -20.53 -17.89 1.11
CA LYS A 23 -21.49 -16.84 1.40
C LYS A 23 -20.95 -15.84 2.43
N LYS A 24 -20.40 -16.35 3.54
CA LYS A 24 -19.83 -15.53 4.61
C LYS A 24 -18.66 -14.68 4.09
N GLN A 25 -17.72 -15.28 3.37
CA GLN A 25 -16.57 -14.56 2.84
C GLN A 25 -16.96 -13.50 1.80
N ALA A 26 -17.90 -13.82 0.91
CA ALA A 26 -18.41 -12.86 -0.05
C ALA A 26 -19.10 -11.66 0.64
N GLN A 27 -19.88 -11.92 1.70
CA GLN A 27 -20.51 -10.88 2.52
C GLN A 27 -19.49 -10.01 3.26
N GLU A 28 -18.47 -10.62 3.87
CA GLU A 28 -17.38 -9.91 4.55
C GLU A 28 -16.60 -9.00 3.59
N SER A 29 -16.43 -9.42 2.33
CA SER A 29 -15.84 -8.59 1.26
C SER A 29 -16.83 -7.62 0.60
N GLY A 30 -18.10 -7.60 0.99
CA GLY A 30 -19.12 -6.72 0.39
C GLY A 30 -19.46 -7.05 -1.06
N MET A 31 -19.22 -8.28 -1.52
CA MET A 31 -19.37 -8.72 -2.90
C MET A 31 -20.42 -9.82 -3.06
N LYS A 32 -20.90 -10.03 -4.29
CA LYS A 32 -21.69 -11.23 -4.62
C LYS A 32 -20.78 -12.45 -4.71
N GLU A 33 -21.28 -13.64 -4.36
CA GLU A 33 -20.50 -14.89 -4.42
C GLU A 33 -19.83 -15.13 -5.78
N SER A 34 -20.53 -14.85 -6.88
CA SER A 34 -19.95 -14.97 -8.23
C SER A 34 -18.79 -14.01 -8.50
N GLU A 35 -18.82 -12.83 -7.89
CA GLU A 35 -17.75 -11.84 -7.99
C GLU A 35 -16.55 -12.25 -7.14
N TYR A 36 -16.82 -12.74 -5.94
CA TYR A 36 -15.82 -13.29 -5.03
C TYR A 36 -15.10 -14.51 -5.64
N ILE A 37 -15.80 -15.46 -6.27
CA ILE A 37 -15.14 -16.58 -6.99
C ILE A 37 -14.24 -16.08 -8.13
N ARG A 38 -14.68 -15.06 -8.87
CA ARG A 38 -13.87 -14.50 -9.96
C ARG A 38 -12.63 -13.78 -9.44
N LEU A 39 -12.74 -13.09 -8.30
CA LEU A 39 -11.61 -12.48 -7.57
C LEU A 39 -10.58 -13.55 -7.17
N LEU A 40 -11.03 -14.68 -6.64
CA LEU A 40 -10.14 -15.78 -6.26
C LEU A 40 -9.42 -16.39 -7.48
N LEU A 41 -10.11 -16.47 -8.63
CA LEU A 41 -9.55 -17.04 -9.86
C LEU A 41 -8.56 -16.09 -10.57
N SER A 42 -8.79 -14.77 -10.51
CA SER A 42 -7.95 -13.81 -11.22
C SER A 42 -6.59 -13.61 -10.56
N GLN A 43 -6.49 -13.76 -9.23
CA GLN A 43 -5.30 -13.48 -8.42
C GLN A 43 -4.64 -12.13 -8.72
N LYS A 44 -5.37 -11.15 -9.26
CA LYS A 44 -4.79 -9.85 -9.62
C LYS A 44 -4.80 -8.95 -8.37
N PRO A 45 -3.67 -8.29 -8.02
CA PRO A 45 -3.62 -7.32 -6.92
C PRO A 45 -4.66 -6.21 -7.06
N ASN A 46 -5.02 -5.91 -8.31
CA ASN A 46 -5.99 -4.92 -8.71
C ASN A 46 -7.45 -5.32 -8.46
N ASP A 47 -7.76 -6.47 -7.86
CA ASP A 47 -9.14 -6.83 -7.55
C ASP A 47 -9.47 -6.64 -6.06
N TYR A 48 -8.48 -6.37 -5.21
CA TYR A 48 -8.64 -6.11 -3.77
C TYR A 48 -8.64 -4.59 -3.50
N PRO A 49 -9.76 -4.00 -3.05
CA PRO A 49 -9.82 -2.57 -2.73
C PRO A 49 -8.78 -2.13 -1.69
N GLU A 50 -8.52 -2.96 -0.68
CA GLU A 50 -7.59 -2.67 0.41
C GLU A 50 -6.15 -2.55 -0.12
N ILE A 51 -5.74 -3.49 -0.98
CA ILE A 51 -4.40 -3.48 -1.60
C ILE A 51 -4.23 -2.24 -2.49
N ARG A 52 -5.28 -1.81 -3.19
CA ARG A 52 -5.24 -0.60 -4.02
C ARG A 52 -5.07 0.67 -3.20
N ILE A 53 -5.74 0.77 -2.06
CA ILE A 53 -5.59 1.89 -1.13
C ILE A 53 -4.14 1.93 -0.63
N LEU A 54 -3.62 0.81 -0.15
CA LEU A 54 -2.26 0.70 0.36
C LEU A 54 -1.20 1.06 -0.71
N LEU A 55 -1.37 0.55 -1.93
CA LEU A 55 -0.48 0.88 -3.05
C LEU A 55 -0.52 2.37 -3.41
N LYS A 56 -1.72 2.98 -3.37
CA LYS A 56 -1.87 4.42 -3.62
C LYS A 56 -1.19 5.27 -2.55
N GLU A 57 -1.34 4.89 -1.28
CA GLU A 57 -0.66 5.54 -0.16
C GLU A 57 0.86 5.43 -0.30
N LEU A 58 1.37 4.23 -0.61
CA LEU A 58 2.80 4.02 -0.85
C LEU A 58 3.33 4.88 -2.00
N ILE A 59 2.62 4.95 -3.13
CA ILE A 59 2.99 5.80 -4.27
C ILE A 59 3.04 7.27 -3.86
N ASN A 60 2.06 7.73 -3.07
CA ASN A 60 2.02 9.11 -2.59
C ASN A 60 3.21 9.42 -1.67
N GLU A 61 3.58 8.50 -0.77
CA GLU A 61 4.75 8.67 0.08
C GLU A 61 6.05 8.74 -0.74
N VAL A 62 6.22 7.85 -1.72
CA VAL A 62 7.40 7.85 -2.61
C VAL A 62 7.48 9.17 -3.38
N ASN A 63 6.35 9.69 -3.86
CA ASN A 63 6.29 11.00 -4.53
C ASN A 63 6.68 12.15 -3.59
N ALA A 64 6.22 12.13 -2.33
CA ALA A 64 6.61 13.12 -1.34
C ALA A 64 8.12 13.09 -1.05
N ILE A 65 8.70 11.89 -0.94
CA ILE A 65 10.16 11.71 -0.79
C ILE A 65 10.89 12.29 -2.01
N GLY A 66 10.44 11.98 -3.22
CA GLY A 66 11.02 12.53 -4.46
C GLY A 66 10.98 14.05 -4.51
N ASN A 67 9.87 14.66 -4.08
CA ASN A 67 9.75 16.12 -3.98
C ASN A 67 10.75 16.72 -2.98
N ASN A 68 10.92 16.10 -1.81
CA ASN A 68 11.89 16.55 -0.82
C ASN A 68 13.33 16.47 -1.36
N ILE A 69 13.68 15.38 -2.06
CA ILE A 69 14.99 15.22 -2.70
C ILE A 69 15.22 16.31 -3.76
N ASN A 70 14.21 16.60 -4.59
CA ASN A 70 14.28 17.66 -5.59
C ASN A 70 14.48 19.05 -4.95
N GLN A 71 13.80 19.34 -3.84
CA GLN A 71 13.99 20.58 -3.11
C GLN A 71 15.41 20.70 -2.53
N ILE A 72 15.93 19.65 -1.88
CA ILE A 72 17.31 19.61 -1.37
C ILE A 72 18.31 19.87 -2.50
N THR A 73 18.12 19.21 -3.65
CA THR A 73 19.02 19.35 -4.82
C THR A 73 18.97 20.76 -5.40
N ARG A 74 17.76 21.34 -5.58
CA ARG A 74 17.60 22.72 -6.06
C ARG A 74 18.23 23.72 -5.10
N ASN A 75 17.99 23.56 -3.81
CA ASN A 75 18.53 24.46 -2.80
C ASN A 75 20.07 24.35 -2.71
N TYR A 76 20.65 23.14 -2.84
CA TYR A 76 22.10 22.96 -2.94
C TYR A 76 22.68 23.68 -4.17
N ASN A 77 22.08 23.47 -5.34
CA ASN A 77 22.52 24.11 -6.58
C ASN A 77 22.32 25.63 -6.59
N SER A 78 21.38 26.15 -5.80
CA SER A 78 21.16 27.60 -5.65
C SER A 78 22.25 28.33 -4.85
N LYS A 79 23.21 27.60 -4.24
CA LYS A 79 24.25 28.14 -3.34
C LYS A 79 23.72 28.95 -2.15
N LEU A 80 22.42 28.84 -1.85
CA LEU A 80 21.74 29.60 -0.80
C LEU A 80 21.92 28.97 0.59
N TYR A 81 22.45 27.75 0.69
CA TYR A 81 22.72 27.11 1.97
C TYR A 81 23.98 27.66 2.61
N ARG A 82 23.80 28.28 3.78
CA ARG A 82 24.91 28.51 4.71
C ARG A 82 25.37 27.16 5.24
N THR A 83 26.67 27.01 5.43
CA THR A 83 27.28 25.78 6.00
C THR A 83 26.65 25.41 7.35
N GLU A 84 26.28 26.43 8.12
CA GLU A 84 25.56 26.37 9.40
C GLU A 84 24.23 25.60 9.30
N ASP A 85 23.40 25.90 8.30
CA ASP A 85 22.08 25.26 8.10
C ASP A 85 22.22 23.78 7.74
N ARG A 86 23.28 23.44 6.99
CA ARG A 86 23.60 22.05 6.65
C ARG A 86 24.01 21.24 7.88
N GLU A 87 24.81 21.82 8.76
CA GLU A 87 25.23 21.18 10.02
C GLU A 87 24.04 20.96 10.95
N LEU A 88 23.16 21.97 11.08
CA LEU A 88 21.94 21.88 11.88
C LEU A 88 21.00 20.79 11.36
N LEU A 89 20.77 20.73 10.04
CA LEU A 89 19.94 19.71 9.41
C LEU A 89 20.51 18.30 9.63
N SER A 90 21.83 18.14 9.52
CA SER A 90 22.50 16.86 9.79
C SER A 90 22.32 16.40 11.24
N ALA A 91 22.44 17.33 12.19
CA ALA A 91 22.20 17.05 13.61
C ALA A 91 20.75 16.64 13.89
N TYR A 92 19.78 17.33 13.29
CA TYR A 92 18.36 16.98 13.42
C TYR A 92 18.04 15.62 12.80
N MET A 93 18.57 15.30 11.62
CA MET A 93 18.38 13.99 10.99
C MET A 93 18.98 12.85 11.81
N LYS A 94 20.16 13.05 12.42
CA LYS A 94 20.74 12.08 13.36
C LYS A 94 19.83 11.86 14.58
N LYS A 95 19.31 12.95 15.17
CA LYS A 95 18.39 12.87 16.30
C LYS A 95 17.09 12.13 15.93
N LEU A 96 16.53 12.40 14.75
CA LEU A 96 15.34 11.73 14.25
C LEU A 96 15.58 10.21 14.10
N ASN A 97 16.68 9.80 13.45
CA ASN A 97 17.03 8.39 13.29
C ASN A 97 17.21 7.65 14.61
N MET A 98 17.86 8.27 15.61
CA MET A 98 17.98 7.67 16.95
C MET A 98 16.61 7.49 17.61
N THR A 99 15.74 8.49 17.49
CA THR A 99 14.41 8.46 18.10
C THR A 99 13.52 7.40 17.44
N VAL A 100 13.55 7.32 16.11
CA VAL A 100 12.80 6.32 15.33
C VAL A 100 13.31 4.90 15.62
N ARG A 101 14.63 4.69 15.71
CA ARG A 101 15.19 3.39 16.13
C ARG A 101 14.74 3.00 17.53
N ALA A 102 14.83 3.90 18.49
CA ALA A 102 14.39 3.63 19.86
C ALA A 102 12.89 3.28 19.92
N ALA A 103 12.05 3.93 19.11
CA ALA A 103 10.64 3.59 18.99
C ALA A 103 10.41 2.22 18.32
N ALA A 104 11.15 1.93 17.24
CA ALA A 104 11.09 0.64 16.54
C ALA A 104 11.55 -0.52 17.44
N ASP A 105 12.62 -0.34 18.21
CA ASP A 105 13.12 -1.32 19.17
C ASP A 105 12.08 -1.60 20.26
N LYS A 106 11.39 -0.56 20.74
CA LYS A 106 10.34 -0.66 21.76
C LYS A 106 9.06 -1.32 21.25
N ILE A 107 8.80 -1.26 19.95
CA ILE A 107 7.66 -1.93 19.28
C ILE A 107 8.03 -3.38 18.91
N GLY A 108 9.24 -3.62 18.42
CA GLY A 108 9.71 -4.94 17.97
C GLY A 108 10.15 -5.89 19.10
N SER A 109 10.12 -5.45 20.35
CA SER A 109 10.34 -6.27 21.55
C SER A 109 9.04 -6.61 22.32
N MET A 110 7.87 -6.33 21.72
CA MET A 110 6.58 -6.95 22.04
C MET A 110 6.27 -8.08 21.06
#